data_AF-A0A3S1HUK6-F1
#
_entry.id   AF-A0A3S1HUK6-F1
#
_cell.length_a   1.000
_cell.length_b   1.000
_cell.length_c   1.000
_cell.angle_alpha   90.00
_cell.angle_beta   90.00
_cell.angle_gamma   90.00
#
_symmetry.space_group_name_H-M   'P 1'
#
loop_
_entity.id
_entity.type
_entity.pdbx_description
1 polymer ?
#
loop_
_entity_poly.entity_id
_entity_poly.type
_entity_poly.pdbx_seq_one_letter_code
_entity_poly.pdbx_strand_id
1 'polypeptide(L)'
;PVACIVLLPALARFDWNQVQAARSLGANWARAIGGIIVPQLQISLLSATLMAFLTSLDESVISIFVASGRNSTMPKLMFVSLRDQIDPTIAAISTLWTVVVVAVVLVVALRQKS
;
A
#
# COMPACT_ATOMS: atom_id res chain seq x y z
N PRO A 1 -3.18 9.35 -2.94
CA PRO A 1 -4.04 8.67 -3.94
C PRO A 1 -4.42 7.23 -3.53
N VAL A 2 -3.44 6.41 -3.12
CA VAL A 2 -3.65 4.99 -2.76
C VAL A 2 -4.67 4.78 -1.64
N ALA A 3 -4.65 5.62 -0.60
CA ALA A 3 -5.64 5.54 0.49
C ALA A 3 -7.09 5.64 -0.01
N CYS A 4 -7.38 6.56 -0.93
CA CYS A 4 -8.73 6.74 -1.48
C CYS A 4 -9.17 5.50 -2.27
N ILE A 5 -8.26 4.91 -3.05
CA ILE A 5 -8.54 3.71 -3.85
C ILE A 5 -8.93 2.53 -2.95
N VAL A 6 -8.31 2.41 -1.77
CA VAL A 6 -8.62 1.34 -0.80
C VAL A 6 -9.89 1.65 0.00
N LEU A 7 -10.14 2.91 0.36
CA LEU A 7 -11.27 3.30 1.22
C LEU A 7 -12.61 3.44 0.50
N LEU A 8 -12.62 3.94 -0.74
CA LEU A 8 -13.84 4.17 -1.52
C LEU A 8 -14.74 2.91 -1.67
N PRO A 9 -14.23 1.74 -2.09
CA PRO A 9 -15.06 0.54 -2.22
C PRO A 9 -15.55 0.02 -0.86
N ALA A 10 -14.80 0.25 0.22
CA ALA A 10 -15.22 -0.11 1.58
C ALA A 10 -16.40 0.77 2.05
N LEU A 11 -16.35 2.07 1.77
CA LEU A 11 -17.45 3.01 2.03
C LEU A 11 -18.67 2.73 1.15
N ALA A 12 -18.48 2.32 -0.11
CA ALA A 12 -19.58 1.97 -1.00
C ALA A 12 -20.32 0.69 -0.57
N ARG A 13 -19.62 -0.24 0.10
CA ARG A 13 -20.19 -1.46 0.68
C ARG A 13 -20.79 -1.26 2.07
N PHE A 14 -20.56 -0.11 2.70
CA PHE A 14 -21.04 0.19 4.03
C PHE A 14 -22.56 0.44 4.00
N ASP A 15 -23.30 -0.29 4.86
CA ASP A 15 -24.75 -0.12 4.97
C ASP A 15 -25.11 1.05 5.90
N TRP A 16 -25.48 2.17 5.30
CA TRP A 16 -25.89 3.38 6.01
C TRP A 16 -27.17 3.21 6.83
N ASN A 17 -27.96 2.16 6.60
CA ASN A 17 -29.16 1.88 7.40
C ASN A 17 -28.82 1.57 8.86
N GLN A 18 -27.67 0.92 9.12
CA GLN A 18 -27.24 0.62 10.50
C GLN A 18 -27.03 1.90 11.30
N VAL A 19 -26.47 2.91 10.64
CA VAL A 19 -26.21 4.22 11.20
C VAL A 19 -27.51 5.00 11.40
N GLN A 20 -28.43 4.96 10.42
CA GLN A 20 -29.74 5.60 10.56
C GLN A 20 -30.57 4.97 11.69
N ALA A 21 -30.58 3.64 11.82
CA ALA A 21 -31.26 2.93 12.91
C ALA A 21 -30.72 3.32 14.29
N ALA A 22 -29.39 3.39 14.44
CA ALA A 22 -28.78 3.84 15.68
C ALA A 22 -29.16 5.30 16.03
N ARG A 23 -29.26 6.18 15.03
CA ARG A 23 -29.70 7.57 15.22
C ARG A 23 -31.18 7.66 15.58
N SER A 24 -32.04 6.82 15.00
CA SER A 24 -33.46 6.73 15.37
C SER A 24 -33.67 6.27 16.82
N LEU A 25 -32.72 5.51 17.38
CA LEU A 25 -32.69 5.11 18.79
C LEU A 25 -32.05 6.17 19.72
N GLY A 26 -31.72 7.36 19.21
CA GLY A 26 -31.16 8.47 20.00
C GLY A 26 -29.62 8.48 20.10
N ALA A 27 -28.91 7.68 19.30
CA ALA A 27 -27.44 7.74 19.29
C ALA A 27 -26.95 9.04 18.63
N ASN A 28 -26.07 9.77 19.33
CA ASN A 28 -25.39 10.95 18.78
C ASN A 28 -24.34 10.56 17.73
N TRP A 29 -23.97 11.49 16.84
CA TRP A 29 -23.11 11.21 15.68
C TRP A 29 -21.73 10.69 16.06
N ALA A 30 -21.13 11.23 17.13
CA ALA A 30 -19.86 10.73 17.66
C ALA A 30 -19.94 9.26 18.10
N ARG A 31 -21.08 8.82 18.68
CA ARG A 31 -21.31 7.43 19.07
C ARG A 31 -21.52 6.52 17.86
N ALA A 32 -22.22 6.99 16.83
CA ALA A 32 -22.38 6.23 15.58
C ALA A 32 -21.06 6.05 14.84
N ILE A 33 -20.21 7.09 14.82
CA ILE A 33 -18.87 7.01 14.23
C ILE A 33 -18.01 6.01 14.99
N GLY A 34 -17.82 6.20 16.29
CA GLY A 34 -16.95 5.35 17.09
C GLY A 34 -17.49 3.92 17.29
N GLY A 35 -18.81 3.75 17.32
CA GLY A 35 -19.45 2.47 17.64
C GLY A 35 -19.84 1.61 16.45
N ILE A 36 -20.01 2.20 15.25
CA ILE A 36 -20.49 1.47 14.07
C ILE A 36 -19.52 1.69 12.91
N ILE A 37 -19.32 2.94 12.50
CA ILE A 37 -18.55 3.26 11.28
C ILE A 37 -17.08 2.84 11.41
N VAL A 38 -16.41 3.24 12.49
CA VAL A 38 -14.99 2.94 12.74
C VAL A 38 -14.73 1.43 12.86
N PRO A 39 -15.41 0.66 13.74
CA PRO A 39 -15.14 -0.77 13.86
C PRO A 39 -15.51 -1.57 12.60
N GLN A 40 -16.50 -1.13 11.82
CA GLN A 40 -16.86 -1.83 10.59
C GLN A 40 -15.89 -1.55 9.44
N LEU A 41 -15.29 -0.34 9.41
CA LEU A 41 -14.28 0.05 8.42
C LEU A 41 -12.84 -0.16 8.89
N GLN A 42 -12.61 -0.65 10.12
CA GLN A 42 -11.27 -0.71 10.74
C GLN A 42 -10.25 -1.48 9.91
N ILE A 43 -10.66 -2.59 9.27
CA ILE A 43 -9.78 -3.42 8.43
C ILE A 43 -9.37 -2.65 7.16
N SER A 44 -10.34 -1.97 6.53
CA SER A 44 -10.10 -1.15 5.35
C SER A 44 -9.26 0.09 5.68
N LEU A 45 -9.48 0.70 6.85
CA LEU A 45 -8.70 1.82 7.34
C LEU A 45 -7.25 1.42 7.57
N LEU A 46 -7.02 0.31 8.29
CA LEU A 46 -5.67 -0.23 8.53
C LEU A 46 -4.95 -0.54 7.20
N SER A 47 -5.65 -1.18 6.27
CA SER A 47 -5.11 -1.52 4.94
C SER A 47 -4.75 -0.26 4.15
N ALA A 48 -5.62 0.75 4.14
CA ALA A 48 -5.38 2.01 3.46
C ALA A 48 -4.21 2.80 4.08
N THR A 49 -4.12 2.81 5.41
CA THR A 49 -3.02 3.47 6.14
C THR A 49 -1.69 2.80 5.85
N LEU A 50 -1.61 1.47 5.93
CA LEU A 50 -0.38 0.72 5.61
C LEU A 50 0.04 0.91 4.16
N MET A 51 -0.90 0.80 3.21
CA MET A 51 -0.59 0.97 1.79
C MET A 51 -0.14 2.39 1.47
N ALA A 52 -0.80 3.41 2.03
CA ALA A 52 -0.39 4.80 1.85
C ALA A 52 0.98 5.09 2.47
N PHE A 53 1.28 4.50 3.64
CA PHE A 53 2.59 4.58 4.28
C PHE A 53 3.68 3.93 3.42
N LEU A 54 3.45 2.70 2.96
CA LEU A 54 4.39 1.98 2.09
C LEU A 54 4.64 2.74 0.77
N THR A 55 3.58 3.27 0.16
CA THR A 55 3.71 4.08 -1.06
C THR A 55 4.51 5.36 -0.81
N SER A 56 4.30 6.02 0.35
CA SER A 56 5.08 7.21 0.72
C SER A 56 6.56 6.89 0.93
N LEU A 57 6.90 5.68 1.40
CA LEU A 57 8.30 5.26 1.52
C LEU A 57 8.95 5.06 0.14
N ASP A 58 8.21 4.52 -0.82
CA ASP A 58 8.71 4.35 -2.20
C ASP A 58 8.93 5.72 -2.89
N GLU A 59 7.98 6.65 -2.75
CA GLU A 59 8.13 8.02 -3.26
C GLU A 59 9.24 8.82 -2.54
N SER A 60 9.54 8.50 -1.28
CA SER A 60 10.66 9.12 -0.55
C SER A 60 12.05 8.74 -1.10
N VAL A 61 12.16 7.61 -1.80
CA VAL A 61 13.38 7.25 -2.57
C VAL A 61 13.62 8.26 -3.70
N ILE A 62 12.56 8.81 -4.30
CA ILE A 62 12.67 9.87 -5.32
C ILE A 62 13.07 11.21 -4.69
N SER A 63 12.61 11.49 -3.45
CA SER A 63 13.03 12.68 -2.71
C SER A 63 14.54 12.72 -2.44
N ILE A 64 15.22 11.58 -2.43
CA ILE A 64 16.69 11.50 -2.32
C ILE A 64 17.39 12.13 -3.54
N PHE A 65 16.76 12.08 -4.71
CA PHE A 65 17.27 12.67 -5.94
C PHE A 65 16.96 14.16 -6.06
N VAL A 66 15.87 14.63 -5.43
CA VAL A 66 15.45 16.05 -5.42
C VAL A 66 16.05 16.84 -4.25
N ALA A 67 16.20 16.22 -3.08
CA ALA A 67 16.83 16.81 -1.89
C ALA A 67 18.35 16.57 -1.91
N SER A 68 19.03 17.09 -2.93
CA SER A 68 20.49 17.19 -2.94
C SER A 68 20.93 18.34 -2.00
N GLY A 69 20.74 18.15 -0.70
CA GLY A 69 21.04 19.12 0.36
C GLY A 69 21.54 18.44 1.62
N ARG A 70 22.37 19.13 2.41
CA ARG A 70 23.18 18.66 3.55
C ARG A 70 22.41 18.03 4.74
N ASN A 71 21.12 17.74 4.61
CA ASN A 71 20.29 17.23 5.71
C ASN A 71 19.94 15.77 5.43
N SER A 72 20.82 14.86 5.86
CA SER A 72 20.60 13.42 5.78
C SER A 72 19.43 13.01 6.69
N THR A 73 18.28 12.70 6.09
CA THR A 73 17.16 12.03 6.76
C THR A 73 17.40 10.52 6.80
N MET A 74 16.77 9.81 7.76
CA MET A 74 16.93 8.36 7.99
C MET A 74 16.99 7.49 6.71
N PRO A 75 16.18 7.72 5.65
CA PRO A 75 16.20 6.89 4.44
C PRO A 75 17.53 6.95 3.67
N LYS A 76 18.23 8.09 3.68
CA LYS A 76 19.52 8.26 2.98
C LYS A 76 20.62 7.41 3.61
N LEU A 77 20.65 7.32 4.94
CA LEU A 77 21.62 6.48 5.64
C LEU A 77 21.34 4.99 5.40
N MET A 78 20.07 4.57 5.32
CA MET A 78 19.72 3.20 4.92
C MET A 78 20.12 2.90 3.47
N PHE A 79 19.88 3.83 2.53
CA PHE A 79 20.23 3.64 1.12
C PHE A 79 21.74 3.62 0.88
N VAL A 80 22.51 4.50 1.53
CA VAL A 80 23.99 4.50 1.42
C VAL A 80 24.59 3.22 2.01
N SER A 81 24.06 2.73 3.15
CA SER A 81 24.50 1.46 3.74
C SER A 81 24.19 0.23 2.86
N LEU A 82 23.11 0.29 2.07
CA LEU A 82 22.80 -0.73 1.06
C LEU A 82 23.64 -0.57 -0.22
N ARG A 83 23.97 0.67 -0.60
CA ARG A 83 24.71 0.99 -1.82
C ARG A 83 26.22 0.69 -1.72
N ASP A 84 26.80 0.69 -0.53
CA ASP A 84 28.15 0.16 -0.33
C ASP A 84 28.23 -1.37 -0.52
N GLN A 85 27.08 -2.05 -0.67
CA GLN A 85 26.94 -3.42 -1.15
C GLN A 85 26.16 -3.46 -2.49
N ILE A 86 26.56 -2.68 -3.51
CA ILE A 86 26.22 -3.06 -4.89
C ILE A 86 27.03 -4.32 -5.21
N ASP A 87 26.55 -5.43 -4.66
CA ASP A 87 27.01 -6.76 -4.94
C ASP A 87 26.39 -7.10 -6.30
N PRO A 88 27.18 -7.17 -7.40
CA PRO A 88 26.66 -7.46 -8.74
C PRO A 88 25.84 -8.76 -8.79
N THR A 89 25.99 -9.60 -7.76
CA THR A 89 25.19 -10.77 -7.42
C THR A 89 23.68 -10.51 -7.33
N ILE A 90 23.24 -9.40 -6.71
CA ILE A 90 21.79 -9.11 -6.55
C ILE A 90 21.15 -8.76 -7.89
N ALA A 91 21.86 -7.99 -8.72
CA ALA A 91 21.43 -7.68 -10.08
C ALA A 91 21.35 -8.94 -10.95
N ALA A 92 22.34 -9.84 -10.84
CA ALA A 92 22.36 -11.12 -11.56
C ALA A 92 21.22 -12.07 -11.14
N ILE A 93 20.91 -12.16 -9.84
CA ILE A 93 19.79 -12.97 -9.35
C ILE A 93 18.46 -12.38 -9.84
N SER A 94 18.32 -11.05 -9.84
CA SER A 94 17.10 -10.37 -10.28
C SER A 94 16.82 -10.58 -11.77
N THR A 95 17.85 -10.55 -12.62
CA THR A 95 17.70 -10.84 -14.05
C THR A 95 17.37 -12.31 -14.30
N LEU A 96 18.04 -13.24 -13.61
CA LEU A 96 17.74 -14.67 -13.70
C LEU A 96 16.29 -14.97 -13.29
N TRP A 97 15.84 -14.40 -12.17
CA TRP A 97 14.47 -14.57 -11.69
C TRP A 97 13.44 -14.01 -12.68
N THR A 98 13.71 -12.83 -13.25
CA THR A 98 12.85 -12.22 -14.27
C THR A 98 12.71 -13.13 -15.49
N VAL A 99 13.81 -13.72 -15.97
CA VAL A 99 13.80 -14.66 -17.10
C VAL A 99 12.97 -15.90 -16.78
N VAL A 100 13.10 -16.46 -15.58
CA VAL A 100 12.33 -17.64 -15.15
C VAL A 100 10.83 -17.34 -15.13
N VAL A 101 10.42 -16.22 -14.54
CA VAL A 101 9.01 -15.81 -14.48
C VAL A 101 8.43 -15.62 -15.88
N VAL A 102 9.16 -14.92 -16.77
CA VAL A 102 8.74 -14.72 -18.16
C VAL A 102 8.59 -16.06 -18.89
N ALA A 103 9.53 -16.99 -18.72
CA ALA A 103 9.47 -18.30 -19.35
C ALA A 103 8.26 -19.11 -18.87
N VAL A 104 7.98 -19.12 -17.56
CA VAL A 104 6.81 -19.81 -16.99
C VAL A 104 5.51 -19.22 -17.51
N VAL A 105 5.40 -17.89 -17.53
CA VAL A 105 4.21 -17.21 -18.06
C VAL A 105 4.01 -17.53 -19.54
N LEU A 106 5.08 -17.57 -20.33
CA LEU A 106 5.02 -17.90 -21.75
C LEU A 106 4.55 -19.34 -21.98
N VAL A 107 5.05 -20.30 -21.19
CA VAL A 107 4.62 -21.70 -21.25
C VAL A 107 3.15 -21.84 -20.86
N VAL A 108 2.69 -21.15 -19.82
CA VAL A 108 1.28 -21.17 -19.41
C VAL A 108 0.40 -20.53 -20.48
N ALA A 109 0.81 -19.40 -21.05
CA ALA A 109 0.06 -18.71 -22.12
C ALA A 109 -0.05 -19.56 -23.38
N LEU A 110 1.01 -20.29 -23.75
CA LEU A 110 1.00 -21.22 -24.89
C LEU A 110 0.11 -22.44 -24.62
N ARG A 111 0.03 -22.91 -23.37
CA ARG A 111 -0.89 -23.99 -22.97
C ARG A 111 -2.36 -23.57 -22.92
N GLN A 112 -2.65 -22.29 -22.69
CA GLN A 112 -4.03 -21.78 -22.73
C GLN A 112 -4.56 -21.55 -24.15
N LYS A 113 -3.68 -21.54 -25.16
CA LYS A 113 -4.04 -21.32 -26.57
C LYS A 113 -4.28 -22.63 -27.35
N SER A 114 -3.98 -23.79 -26.75
CA SER A 114 -4.30 -25.13 -27.28
C SER A 114 -5.49 -25.74 -26.56
#